data_AF-A0A949I297-F1
#
_entry.id   AF-A0A949I297-F1
#
_cell.length_a   1.000
_cell.length_b   1.000
_cell.length_c   1.000
_cell.angle_alpha   90.00
_cell.angle_beta   90.00
_cell.angle_gamma   90.00
#
_symmetry.space_group_name_H-M   'P 1'
#
loop_
_entity.id
_entity.type
_entity.pdbx_description
1 polymer ?
#
loop_
_entity_poly.entity_id
_entity_poly.type
_entity_poly.pdbx_seq_one_letter_code
_entity_poly.pdbx_strand_id
1 'polypeptide(L)' 'MNYDLNTVWFILVGVLFTGYAMLDGFDLGIGALHLFTKDDTERRILINAIGPVWDGNEVWLVT' A
#
# COMPACT_ATOMS: atom_id res chain seq x y z
N MET A 1 3.11 12.09 31.14
CA MET A 1 4.17 11.48 30.33
C MET A 1 4.68 12.52 29.36
N ASN A 2 5.96 12.87 29.43
CA ASN A 2 6.62 13.65 28.38
C ASN A 2 7.27 12.66 27.43
N TYR A 3 6.81 12.62 26.18
CA TYR A 3 7.45 11.81 25.15
C TYR A 3 8.65 12.58 24.61
N ASP A 4 9.82 11.93 24.57
CA ASP A 4 10.98 12.50 23.89
C ASP A 4 10.82 12.42 22.36
N LEU A 5 11.62 13.22 21.67
CA LEU A 5 11.54 13.31 20.21
C LEU A 5 11.85 11.96 19.54
N ASN A 6 12.72 11.14 20.14
CA ASN A 6 13.06 9.81 19.62
C ASN A 6 11.84 8.88 19.63
N THR A 7 11.09 8.87 20.73
CA THR A 7 9.87 8.07 20.89
C THR A 7 8.79 8.52 19.92
N VAL A 8 8.63 9.84 19.75
CA VAL A 8 7.67 10.40 18.79
C VAL A 8 8.03 9.97 17.36
N TRP A 9 9.29 10.13 16.93
CA TRP A 9 9.71 9.70 15.59
C TRP A 9 9.59 8.20 15.37
N PHE A 10 9.91 7.38 16.37
CA PHE A 10 9.74 5.94 16.28
C PHE A 10 8.28 5.57 15.98
N ILE A 11 7.34 6.21 16.67
CA ILE A 11 5.90 6.01 16.41
C ILE A 11 5.52 6.50 15.01
N LEU A 12 6.01 7.67 14.59
CA LEU A 12 5.71 8.22 13.26
C LEU A 12 6.19 7.30 12.13
N VAL A 13 7.42 6.79 12.23
CA VAL A 13 7.97 5.82 11.27
C VAL A 13 7.16 4.53 11.29
N GLY A 14 6.74 4.06 12.46
CA GLY A 14 5.83 2.91 12.58
C GLY A 14 4.49 3.14 11.88
N VAL A 15 3.92 4.35 11.98
CA VAL A 15 2.69 4.74 11.29
C VAL A 15 2.92 4.80 9.78
N LEU A 16 4.03 5.36 9.31
CA LEU A 16 4.38 5.40 7.88
C LEU A 16 4.49 3.99 7.30
N PHE A 17 5.23 3.09 7.94
CA PHE A 17 5.36 1.71 7.46
C PHE A 17 4.05 0.93 7.54
N THR A 18 3.23 1.16 8.58
CA THR A 18 1.91 0.50 8.69
C THR A 18 0.99 0.99 7.57
N GLY A 19 0.95 2.31 7.32
CA GLY A 19 0.19 2.90 6.22
C GLY A 19 0.64 2.36 4.87
N TYR A 20 1.95 2.36 4.61
CA TYR A 20 2.53 1.77 3.40
C TYR A 20 2.13 0.29 3.23
N ALA A 21 2.34 -0.54 4.25
CA ALA A 21 2.02 -1.97 4.20
C ALA A 21 0.53 -2.24 3.99
N MET A 22 -0.36 -1.37 4.46
CA MET A 22 -1.80 -1.50 4.21
C MET A 22 -2.19 -1.07 2.79
N LEU A 23 -1.68 0.08 2.34
CA LEU A 23 -2.05 0.68 1.05
C LEU A 23 -1.39 -0.05 -0.12
N ASP A 24 -0.06 -0.09 -0.15
CA ASP A 24 0.68 -0.76 -1.22
C ASP A 24 0.56 -2.29 -1.10
N GLY A 25 0.36 -2.82 0.12
CA GLY A 25 0.05 -4.24 0.30
C GLY A 25 -1.25 -4.68 -0.36
N PHE A 26 -2.26 -3.80 -0.47
CA PHE A 26 -3.45 -4.06 -1.27
C PHE A 26 -3.11 -4.12 -2.76
N ASP A 27 -2.31 -3.19 -3.28
CA ASP A 27 -1.91 -3.15 -4.69
C ASP A 27 -1.12 -4.40 -5.08
N LEU A 28 -0.12 -4.77 -4.27
CA LEU A 28 0.67 -5.99 -4.43
C LEU A 28 -0.20 -7.24 -4.31
N GLY A 29 -1.18 -7.25 -3.40
CA GLY A 29 -2.15 -8.33 -3.24
C GLY A 29 -3.00 -8.54 -4.50
N ILE A 30 -3.50 -7.45 -5.09
CA ILE A 30 -4.22 -7.49 -6.37
C ILE A 30 -3.30 -7.93 -7.52
N GLY A 31 -2.05 -7.46 -7.53
CA GLY A 31 -1.03 -7.89 -8.47
C GLY A 31 -0.74 -9.39 -8.39
N ALA A 32 -0.72 -9.96 -7.18
CA ALA A 32 -0.58 -11.41 -6.97
C ALA A 32 -1.83 -12.17 -7.45
N LEU A 33 -3.04 -11.67 -7.15
CA LEU A 33 -4.29 -12.26 -7.63
C LEU A 33 -4.39 -12.23 -9.17
N HIS A 34 -3.83 -11.21 -9.82
CA HIS A 34 -3.81 -11.08 -11.27
C HIS A 34 -3.21 -12.31 -11.96
N LEU A 35 -2.23 -12.97 -11.34
CA LEU A 35 -1.59 -14.18 -11.87
C LEU A 35 -2.53 -15.39 -11.99
N PHE A 36 -3.66 -15.39 -11.28
CA PHE A 36 -4.63 -16.50 -11.25
C PHE A 36 -5.88 -16.23 -12.10
N THR A 37 -5.97 -15.07 -12.74
CA THR A 37 -7.10 -14.70 -13.62
C THR A 37 -7.16 -15.57 -14.88
N LYS A 38 -8.37 -15.93 -15.28
CA LYS A 38 -8.61 -16.83 -16.42
C LYS A 38 -9.00 -16.12 -17.70
N ASP A 39 -9.59 -14.93 -17.58
CA ASP A 39 -10.06 -14.15 -18.72
C ASP A 39 -9.72 -12.65 -18.60
N ASP A 40 -9.85 -11.94 -19.73
CA ASP A 40 -9.52 -10.53 -19.82
C ASP A 40 -10.46 -9.61 -19.01
N THR A 41 -11.67 -10.06 -18.72
CA THR A 41 -12.62 -9.30 -17.91
C THR A 41 -12.15 -9.28 -16.46
N GLU A 42 -11.80 -10.45 -15.90
CA GLU A 42 -11.21 -10.56 -14.57
C GLU A 42 -9.93 -9.72 -14.45
N ARG A 43 -9.05 -9.79 -15.45
CA ARG A 43 -7.80 -8.99 -15.50
C ARG A 43 -8.08 -7.50 -15.44
N ARG A 44 -9.05 -7.00 -16.23
CA ARG A 44 -9.43 -5.59 -16.26
C ARG A 44 -10.06 -5.13 -14.96
N ILE A 45 -10.88 -5.97 -14.33
CA ILE A 45 -11.49 -5.66 -13.02
C ILE A 45 -10.39 -5.44 -11.98
N LEU A 46 -9.40 -6.33 -11.91
CA LEU A 46 -8.28 -6.20 -10.97
C LEU A 46 -7.44 -4.95 -11.23
N ILE A 47 -7.05 -4.69 -12.49
CA ILE A 47 -6.25 -3.50 -12.84
C ILE A 47 -7.02 -2.20 -12.51
N ASN A 48 -8.33 -2.16 -12.81
CA ASN A 48 -9.15 -0.98 -12.53
C ASN A 48 -9.37 -0.74 -11.02
N ALA A 49 -9.22 -1.77 -10.19
CA ALA A 49 -9.34 -1.63 -8.74
C ALA A 49 -8.15 -0.87 -8.12
N ILE A 50 -6.95 -0.99 -8.70
CA ILE A 50 -5.72 -0.35 -8.19
C ILE A 50 -5.31 0.89 -8.99
N GLY A 51 -5.65 0.96 -10.28
CA GLY A 51 -5.17 2.00 -11.21
C GLY A 51 -5.33 3.45 -10.73
N PRO A 52 -6.44 3.85 -10.08
CA PRO A 52 -6.61 5.23 -9.60
C PRO A 52 -5.78 5.60 -8.36
N VAL A 53 -5.22 4.63 -7.62
CA VAL A 53 -4.62 4.86 -6.30
C VAL A 53 -3.16 4.41 -6.19
N TRP A 54 -2.72 3.49 -7.05
CA TRP A 54 -1.41 2.85 -6.95
C TRP A 54 -0.23 3.83 -6.88
N ASP A 55 -0.15 4.79 -7.80
CA ASP A 55 0.94 5.80 -7.82
C ASP A 55 1.00 6.63 -6.52
N GLY A 56 -0.15 6.85 -5.87
CA GLY A 56 -0.21 7.54 -4.58
C GLY A 56 0.23 6.66 -3.41
N ASN A 57 0.02 5.35 -3.49
CA ASN A 57 0.41 4.41 -2.45
C ASN A 57 1.93 4.25 -2.39
N GLU A 58 2.64 4.29 -3.53
CA GLU A 58 4.11 4.23 -3.58
C GLU A 58 4.78 5.40 -2.83
N VAL A 59 4.16 6.58 -2.79
CA VAL A 59 4.69 7.76 -2.11
C VAL A 59 4.86 7.54 -0.60
N TRP A 60 4.10 6.62 0.01
CA TRP A 60 4.22 6.29 1.42
C TRP A 60 5.56 5.65 1.77
N LEU A 61 6.20 4.94 0.83
CA LEU A 61 7.53 4.37 1.04
C LEU A 61 8.64 5.42 0.88
N VAL A 62 8.40 6.43 0.04
CA VAL A 62 9.34 7.51 -0.24
C VAL A 62 9.42 8.50 0.92
N THR A 63 8.34 8.65 1.68
CA THR A 63 8.18 9.58 2.80
C THR A 63 8.93 9.12 4.05
#